data_AF-A0A226BWF2-F1
#
_entry.id   AF-A0A226BWF2-F1
#
_cell.length_a   1.000
_cell.length_b   1.000
_cell.length_c   1.000
_cell.angle_alpha   90.00
_cell.angle_beta   90.00
_cell.angle_gamma   90.00
#
_symmetry.space_group_name_H-M   'P 1'
#
loop_
_entity.id
_entity.type
_entity.pdbx_description
1 polymer ?
#
loop_
_entity_poly.entity_id
_entity_poly.type
_entity_poly.pdbx_seq_one_letter_code
_entity_poly.pdbx_strand_id
1 'polypeptide(L)'
;MVKEVNESGDSMWDFLFSQAVAIELFKIIVTALFGFISFKIFQMYRNKKDNSRLYIQIIELEREIVKNQELLRKIIDYHSKYYLLDSLFRGENTEGLYELYGLVNSLKLYVNQDIVYGKGEPDVEVAYTEKPLEIIRHLNCERNQIEADGEQYRSHLESIDADIERYECKSIYNLLLDIENRAKALDMKDHELHDPIEYLIVNIEKFNSLKGTQKRKNLDEFCSHLIDKSNIFLDSLKLFNDYEDVSRMIHNDNEKAYEKFEFKVWQQQDLILLGVYSTEDYLALEEYYHKNRIIEISNWEIEKAEKMYREMQYIYEIRILKIKDMLKKTLDKTNWIFGNI
;
A
#
# COMPACT_ATOMS: atom_id res chain seq x y z
N MET A 1 24.21 -8.18 105.29
CA MET A 1 23.29 -7.21 104.66
C MET A 1 23.55 -7.20 103.16
N VAL A 2 23.11 -8.23 102.44
CA VAL A 2 22.84 -8.24 100.98
C VAL A 2 21.94 -9.46 100.75
N LYS A 3 20.63 -9.24 100.63
CA LYS A 3 19.64 -10.17 100.06
C LYS A 3 18.34 -9.40 99.88
N GLU A 4 18.24 -8.65 98.78
CA GLU A 4 17.00 -8.05 98.29
C GLU A 4 17.28 -7.39 96.93
N VAL A 5 17.53 -8.18 95.88
CA VAL A 5 17.54 -7.65 94.48
C VAL A 5 16.96 -8.65 93.44
N ASN A 6 16.48 -9.84 93.82
CA ASN A 6 16.08 -10.84 92.81
C ASN A 6 14.58 -10.99 92.56
N GLU A 7 13.69 -10.33 93.30
CA GLU A 7 12.24 -10.59 93.14
C GLU A 7 11.53 -9.69 92.11
N SER A 8 12.14 -8.59 91.66
CA SER A 8 11.52 -7.70 90.66
C SER A 8 11.83 -8.08 89.20
N GLY A 9 12.86 -8.89 88.97
CA GLY A 9 13.22 -9.38 87.64
C GLY A 9 12.28 -10.50 87.19
N ASP A 10 12.05 -11.49 88.06
CA ASP A 10 11.25 -12.67 87.74
C ASP A 10 9.78 -12.33 87.45
N SER A 11 9.17 -11.35 88.14
CA SER A 11 7.78 -10.96 87.86
C SER A 11 7.58 -10.20 86.55
N MET A 12 8.62 -9.50 86.08
CA MET A 12 8.62 -8.82 84.78
C MET A 12 8.81 -9.82 83.64
N TRP A 13 9.65 -10.85 83.84
CA TRP A 13 9.79 -11.97 82.91
C TRP A 13 8.52 -12.83 82.85
N ASP A 14 7.88 -13.11 83.98
CA ASP A 14 6.61 -13.83 84.05
C ASP A 14 5.44 -13.04 83.43
N PHE A 15 5.48 -11.70 83.48
CA PHE A 15 4.53 -10.84 82.77
C PHE A 15 4.79 -10.83 81.26
N LEU A 16 6.05 -10.70 80.82
CA LEU A 16 6.46 -10.75 79.41
C LEU A 16 6.22 -12.13 78.77
N PHE A 17 6.30 -13.21 79.55
CA PHE A 17 5.96 -14.59 79.15
C PHE A 17 4.56 -15.03 79.59
N SER A 18 3.73 -14.10 80.10
CA SER A 18 2.34 -14.44 80.38
C SER A 18 1.66 -14.84 79.08
N GLN A 19 0.78 -15.84 79.16
CA GLN A 19 0.01 -16.31 78.00
C GLN A 19 -0.68 -15.14 77.27
N ALA A 20 -1.10 -14.11 78.00
CA ALA A 20 -1.69 -12.89 77.43
C ALA A 20 -0.72 -12.09 76.54
N VAL A 21 0.52 -11.84 76.98
CA VAL A 21 1.52 -11.10 76.19
C VAL A 21 1.98 -11.93 74.98
N ALA A 22 2.16 -13.24 75.14
CA ALA A 22 2.49 -14.14 74.04
C ALA A 22 1.37 -14.19 72.98
N ILE A 23 0.10 -14.20 73.40
CA ILE A 23 -1.06 -14.15 72.51
C ILE A 23 -1.11 -12.80 71.75
N GLU A 24 -0.85 -11.67 72.41
CA GLU A 24 -0.83 -10.36 71.75
C GLU A 24 0.34 -10.23 70.75
N LEU A 25 1.54 -10.69 71.09
CA LEU A 25 2.67 -10.73 70.15
C LEU A 25 2.38 -11.62 68.94
N PHE A 26 1.75 -12.78 69.17
CA PHE A 26 1.32 -13.66 68.08
C PHE A 26 0.30 -12.98 67.17
N LYS A 27 -0.70 -12.27 67.72
CA LYS A 27 -1.67 -11.47 66.94
C LYS A 27 -0.98 -10.38 66.13
N ILE A 28 0.01 -9.69 66.68
CA ILE A 28 0.79 -8.66 65.96
C ILE A 28 1.53 -9.29 64.78
N ILE A 29 2.22 -10.42 64.98
CA ILE A 29 2.96 -11.12 63.92
C ILE A 29 2.00 -11.61 62.83
N VAL A 30 0.89 -12.23 63.20
CA VAL A 30 -0.13 -12.72 62.25
C VAL A 30 -0.75 -11.56 61.48
N THR A 31 -1.07 -10.45 62.14
CA THR A 31 -1.62 -9.25 61.50
C THR A 31 -0.61 -8.61 60.54
N ALA A 32 0.67 -8.53 60.92
CA ALA A 32 1.73 -8.05 60.05
C ALA A 32 1.94 -8.97 58.83
N LEU A 33 1.84 -10.29 59.02
CA LEU A 33 1.90 -11.27 57.95
C LEU A 33 0.73 -11.10 56.97
N PHE A 34 -0.50 -10.99 57.47
CA PHE A 34 -1.69 -10.71 56.65
C PHE A 34 -1.59 -9.36 55.95
N GLY A 35 -1.08 -8.33 56.61
CA GLY A 35 -0.81 -7.02 56.03
C GLY A 35 0.21 -7.09 54.89
N PHE A 36 1.32 -7.81 55.08
CA PHE A 36 2.35 -8.01 54.07
C PHE A 36 1.82 -8.82 52.88
N ILE A 37 1.09 -9.90 53.11
CA ILE A 37 0.47 -10.72 52.07
C ILE A 37 -0.56 -9.89 51.28
N SER A 38 -1.44 -9.16 51.97
CA SER A 38 -2.45 -8.29 51.33
C SER A 38 -1.80 -7.18 50.52
N PHE A 39 -0.72 -6.57 51.03
CA PHE A 39 0.05 -5.57 50.31
C PHE A 39 0.74 -6.15 49.06
N LYS A 40 1.31 -7.35 49.15
CA LYS A 40 1.91 -8.05 48.01
C LYS A 40 0.85 -8.42 46.96
N ILE A 41 -0.32 -8.91 47.37
CA ILE A 41 -1.47 -9.18 46.49
C ILE A 41 -1.92 -7.89 45.80
N PHE A 42 -2.06 -6.78 46.53
CA PHE A 42 -2.44 -5.48 45.96
C PHE A 42 -1.39 -4.93 44.98
N GLN A 43 -0.09 -5.01 45.32
CA GLN A 43 0.98 -4.62 44.39
C GLN A 43 0.94 -5.47 43.11
N MET A 44 0.76 -6.77 43.24
CA MET A 44 0.70 -7.67 42.08
C MET A 44 -0.56 -7.44 41.22
N TYR A 45 -1.71 -7.14 41.84
CA TYR A 45 -2.94 -6.77 41.11
C TYR A 45 -2.79 -5.44 40.37
N ARG A 46 -2.22 -4.42 41.00
CA ARG A 46 -1.91 -3.14 40.35
C ARG A 46 -0.94 -3.36 39.18
N ASN A 47 0.12 -4.14 39.38
CA ASN A 47 1.05 -4.54 38.32
C ASN A 47 0.34 -5.31 37.19
N LYS A 48 -0.67 -6.15 37.47
CA LYS A 48 -1.48 -6.81 36.44
C LYS A 48 -2.17 -5.81 35.54
N LYS A 49 -2.88 -4.83 36.12
CA LYS A 49 -3.63 -3.82 35.38
C LYS A 49 -2.71 -2.97 34.50
N ASP A 50 -1.60 -2.51 35.08
CA ASP A 50 -0.61 -1.70 34.38
C ASP A 50 0.05 -2.52 33.24
N ASN A 51 0.42 -3.78 33.50
CA ASN A 51 1.01 -4.67 32.49
C ASN A 51 0.05 -4.99 31.35
N SER A 52 -1.25 -5.18 31.64
CA SER A 52 -2.26 -5.40 30.62
C SER A 52 -2.41 -4.17 29.74
N ARG A 53 -2.40 -2.96 30.33
CA ARG A 53 -2.44 -1.69 29.59
C ARG A 53 -1.23 -1.56 28.67
N LEU A 54 -0.02 -1.76 29.20
CA LEU A 54 1.22 -1.68 28.42
C LEU A 54 1.25 -2.73 27.30
N TYR A 55 0.78 -3.95 27.56
CA TYR A 55 0.73 -5.01 26.57
C TYR A 55 -0.22 -4.70 25.41
N ILE A 56 -1.42 -4.15 25.71
CA ILE A 56 -2.37 -3.70 24.67
C ILE A 56 -1.72 -2.64 23.79
N GLN A 57 -0.99 -1.68 24.38
CA GLN A 57 -0.32 -0.61 23.64
C GLN A 57 0.79 -1.13 22.74
N ILE A 58 1.57 -2.10 23.19
CA ILE A 58 2.58 -2.75 22.35
C ILE A 58 1.94 -3.51 21.18
N ILE A 59 0.76 -4.13 21.36
CA ILE A 59 -0.01 -4.74 20.26
C ILE A 59 -0.51 -3.68 19.27
N GLU A 60 -1.01 -2.54 19.77
CA GLU A 60 -1.45 -1.44 18.91
C GLU A 60 -0.28 -0.88 18.08
N LEU A 61 0.91 -0.74 18.68
CA LEU A 61 2.11 -0.35 17.96
C LEU A 61 2.54 -1.35 16.89
N GLU A 62 2.53 -2.64 17.22
CA GLU A 62 2.83 -3.70 16.26
C GLU A 62 1.90 -3.58 15.05
N ARG A 63 0.59 -3.38 15.26
CA ARG A 63 -0.37 -3.20 14.16
C ARG A 63 -0.08 -1.96 13.33
N GLU A 64 0.29 -0.85 13.97
CA GLU A 64 0.63 0.40 13.28
C GLU A 64 1.90 0.26 12.44
N ILE A 65 2.96 -0.34 13.00
CA ILE A 65 4.21 -0.58 12.29
C ILE A 65 3.99 -1.54 11.12
N VAL A 66 3.28 -2.65 11.32
CA VAL A 66 2.98 -3.61 10.24
C VAL A 66 2.19 -2.94 9.10
N LYS A 67 1.15 -2.16 9.44
CA LYS A 67 0.38 -1.41 8.44
C LYS A 67 1.27 -0.43 7.66
N ASN A 68 2.13 0.31 8.35
CA ASN A 68 3.02 1.28 7.71
C ASN A 68 4.08 0.59 6.85
N GLN A 69 4.59 -0.57 7.27
CA GLN A 69 5.50 -1.39 6.47
C GLN A 69 4.85 -1.91 5.19
N GLU A 70 3.57 -2.32 5.24
CA GLU A 70 2.82 -2.75 4.05
C GLU A 70 2.67 -1.61 3.04
N LEU A 71 2.36 -0.39 3.51
CA LEU A 71 2.27 0.79 2.65
C LEU A 71 3.63 1.14 2.01
N LEU A 72 4.72 1.11 2.78
CA LEU A 72 6.06 1.31 2.24
C LEU A 72 6.44 0.24 1.22
N ARG A 73 6.11 -1.03 1.50
CA ARG A 73 6.39 -2.14 0.59
C ARG A 73 5.65 -1.96 -0.73
N LYS A 74 4.39 -1.49 -0.71
CA LYS A 74 3.66 -1.16 -1.95
C LYS A 74 4.40 -0.12 -2.79
N ILE A 75 4.91 0.95 -2.18
CA ILE A 75 5.70 1.97 -2.90
C ILE A 75 6.96 1.35 -3.53
N ILE A 76 7.70 0.56 -2.77
CA ILE A 76 8.91 -0.14 -3.23
C ILE A 76 8.60 -1.12 -4.36
N ASP A 77 7.51 -1.88 -4.24
CA ASP A 77 7.06 -2.85 -5.25
C ASP A 77 6.65 -2.15 -6.55
N TYR A 78 5.95 -1.01 -6.47
CA TYR A 78 5.61 -0.21 -7.65
C TYR A 78 6.84 0.31 -8.39
N HIS A 79 7.84 0.82 -7.66
CA HIS A 79 9.11 1.23 -8.27
C HIS A 79 9.85 0.06 -8.90
N SER A 80 9.90 -1.08 -8.21
CA SER A 80 10.56 -2.28 -8.74
C SER A 80 9.89 -2.75 -10.03
N LYS A 81 8.55 -2.74 -10.05
CA LYS A 81 7.76 -3.02 -11.26
C LYS A 81 8.03 -2.00 -12.36
N TYR A 82 8.12 -0.71 -12.03
CA TYR A 82 8.46 0.35 -12.99
C TYR A 82 9.80 0.09 -13.65
N TYR A 83 10.88 -0.10 -12.87
CA TYR A 83 12.22 -0.32 -13.45
C TYR A 83 12.29 -1.57 -14.32
N LEU A 84 11.59 -2.63 -13.94
CA LEU A 84 11.49 -3.84 -14.76
C LEU A 84 10.79 -3.58 -16.10
N LEU A 85 9.67 -2.83 -16.08
CA LEU A 85 8.93 -2.53 -17.30
C LEU A 85 9.61 -1.45 -18.15
N ASP A 86 10.26 -0.48 -17.52
CA ASP A 86 11.01 0.59 -18.18
C ASP A 86 12.20 0.01 -18.96
N SER A 87 12.92 -0.95 -18.38
CA SER A 87 14.00 -1.65 -19.09
C SER A 87 13.50 -2.47 -20.28
N LEU A 88 12.27 -2.99 -20.19
CA LEU A 88 11.63 -3.77 -21.25
C LEU A 88 11.16 -2.90 -22.44
N PHE A 89 10.73 -1.66 -22.21
CA PHE A 89 10.15 -0.79 -23.25
C PHE A 89 11.00 0.41 -23.65
N ARG A 90 11.91 0.86 -22.79
CA ARG A 90 12.80 2.02 -22.97
C ARG A 90 14.28 1.72 -22.66
N GLY A 91 14.67 0.45 -22.62
CA GLY A 91 16.06 0.04 -22.49
C GLY A 91 16.94 0.49 -23.65
N GLU A 92 18.27 0.42 -23.47
CA GLU A 92 19.27 0.85 -24.46
C GLU A 92 19.12 0.12 -25.82
N ASN A 93 18.53 -1.09 -25.82
CA ASN A 93 18.34 -1.92 -27.02
C ASN A 93 16.87 -2.01 -27.47
N THR A 94 15.99 -1.11 -27.00
CA THR A 94 14.54 -1.16 -27.30
C THR A 94 14.03 0.13 -27.96
N GLU A 95 14.90 0.83 -28.70
CA GLU A 95 14.55 2.08 -29.38
C GLU A 95 13.34 1.88 -30.30
N GLY A 96 12.34 2.76 -30.18
CA GLY A 96 11.09 2.71 -30.96
C GLY A 96 10.04 1.73 -30.44
N LEU A 97 10.34 0.84 -29.48
CA LEU A 97 9.39 -0.14 -28.96
C LEU A 97 8.23 0.53 -28.22
N TYR A 98 8.52 1.48 -27.32
CA TYR A 98 7.49 2.28 -26.64
C TYR A 98 6.52 2.94 -27.62
N GLU A 99 7.06 3.53 -28.70
CA GLU A 99 6.25 4.24 -29.69
C GLU A 99 5.37 3.28 -30.51
N LEU A 100 5.90 2.09 -30.84
CA LEU A 100 5.13 1.04 -31.52
C LEU A 100 3.93 0.60 -30.68
N TYR A 101 4.15 0.29 -29.40
CA TYR A 101 3.06 -0.09 -28.50
C TYR A 101 2.07 1.06 -28.29
N GLY A 102 2.53 2.31 -28.20
CA GLY A 102 1.67 3.48 -28.16
C GLY A 102 0.78 3.61 -29.41
N LEU A 103 1.32 3.34 -30.60
CA LEU A 103 0.55 3.34 -31.84
C LEU A 103 -0.48 2.21 -31.88
N VAL A 104 -0.11 1.01 -31.46
CA VAL A 104 -1.05 -0.12 -31.34
C VAL A 104 -2.17 0.23 -30.36
N ASN A 105 -1.85 0.80 -29.20
CA ASN A 105 -2.86 1.19 -28.20
C ASN A 105 -3.85 2.23 -28.77
N SER A 106 -3.39 3.07 -29.71
CA SER A 106 -4.24 4.05 -30.40
C SER A 106 -5.28 3.46 -31.34
N LEU A 107 -5.24 2.15 -31.65
CA LEU A 107 -6.32 1.46 -32.38
C LEU A 107 -7.67 1.58 -31.65
N LYS A 108 -7.66 1.71 -30.32
CA LYS A 108 -8.85 1.94 -29.49
C LYS A 108 -9.61 3.21 -29.88
N LEU A 109 -8.96 4.19 -30.50
CA LEU A 109 -9.62 5.42 -30.99
C LEU A 109 -10.64 5.14 -32.11
N TYR A 110 -10.53 3.98 -32.77
CA TYR A 110 -11.36 3.58 -33.90
C TYR A 110 -12.48 2.61 -33.50
N VAL A 111 -12.63 2.36 -32.21
CA VAL A 111 -13.76 1.59 -31.70
C VAL A 111 -15.00 2.47 -31.73
N ASN A 112 -16.09 1.95 -32.30
CA ASN A 112 -17.42 2.54 -32.21
C ASN A 112 -18.30 1.63 -31.34
N GLN A 113 -18.94 2.22 -30.34
CA GLN A 113 -19.90 1.54 -29.48
C GLN A 113 -21.32 1.95 -29.86
N ASP A 114 -22.11 1.00 -30.36
CA ASP A 114 -23.52 1.19 -30.62
C ASP A 114 -24.34 0.44 -29.56
N ILE A 115 -25.22 1.18 -28.85
CA ILE A 115 -26.17 0.58 -27.92
C ILE A 115 -27.30 -0.04 -28.74
N VAL A 116 -27.34 -1.37 -28.77
CA VAL A 116 -28.38 -2.13 -29.43
C VAL A 116 -29.49 -2.39 -28.42
N TYR A 117 -30.60 -1.68 -28.59
CA TYR A 117 -31.82 -1.92 -27.82
C TYR A 117 -32.53 -3.17 -28.34
N GLY A 118 -32.19 -4.33 -27.77
CA GLY A 118 -32.96 -5.57 -27.94
C GLY A 118 -34.27 -5.57 -27.14
N LYS A 119 -35.03 -6.68 -27.20
CA LYS A 119 -36.22 -6.92 -26.32
C LYS A 119 -35.85 -7.20 -24.84
N GLY A 120 -34.65 -6.81 -24.40
CA GLY A 120 -34.07 -7.08 -23.09
C GLY A 120 -33.16 -5.95 -22.64
N GLU A 121 -32.17 -6.24 -21.79
CA GLU A 121 -31.16 -5.27 -21.38
C GLU A 121 -30.39 -4.74 -22.61
N PRO A 122 -30.00 -3.45 -22.61
CA PRO A 122 -29.23 -2.87 -23.70
C PRO A 122 -27.91 -3.66 -23.87
N ASP A 123 -27.70 -4.19 -25.06
CA ASP A 123 -26.44 -4.83 -25.43
C ASP A 123 -25.55 -3.79 -26.12
N VAL A 124 -24.24 -3.86 -25.92
CA VAL A 124 -23.29 -2.92 -26.53
C VAL A 124 -22.54 -3.65 -27.62
N GLU A 125 -22.84 -3.31 -28.87
CA GLU A 125 -22.09 -3.82 -30.01
C GLU A 125 -20.86 -2.93 -30.19
N VAL A 126 -19.68 -3.54 -30.10
CA VAL A 126 -18.38 -2.88 -30.20
C VAL A 126 -17.76 -3.28 -31.53
N ALA A 127 -17.49 -2.32 -32.41
CA ALA A 127 -16.93 -2.59 -33.72
C ALA A 127 -15.82 -1.59 -34.10
N TYR A 128 -14.78 -2.07 -34.79
CA TYR A 128 -13.72 -1.20 -35.32
C TYR A 128 -14.13 -0.57 -36.65
N THR A 129 -13.97 0.75 -36.75
CA THR A 129 -14.35 1.55 -37.92
C THR A 129 -13.13 2.18 -38.60
N GLU A 130 -13.26 2.54 -39.87
CA GLU A 130 -12.16 3.15 -40.63
C GLU A 130 -11.69 4.48 -40.04
N LYS A 131 -12.65 5.25 -39.50
CA LYS A 131 -12.44 6.56 -38.87
C LYS A 131 -12.78 6.50 -37.38
N PRO A 132 -12.25 7.41 -36.56
CA PRO A 132 -12.58 7.52 -35.14
C PRO A 132 -13.95 8.19 -34.94
N LEU A 133 -15.03 7.49 -35.33
CA LEU A 133 -16.37 8.08 -35.43
C LEU A 133 -16.93 8.57 -34.10
N GLU A 134 -16.65 7.86 -33.01
CA GLU A 134 -17.14 8.22 -31.68
C GLU A 134 -16.55 9.56 -31.19
N ILE A 135 -15.25 9.77 -31.39
CA ILE A 135 -14.57 11.04 -31.06
C ILE A 135 -15.15 12.19 -31.89
N ILE A 136 -15.30 11.98 -33.21
CA ILE A 136 -15.89 12.97 -34.11
C ILE A 136 -17.33 13.31 -33.68
N ARG A 137 -18.12 12.32 -33.27
CA ARG A 137 -19.48 12.51 -32.74
C ARG A 137 -19.46 13.35 -31.47
N HIS A 138 -18.58 13.05 -30.51
CA HIS A 138 -18.45 13.80 -29.27
C HIS A 138 -18.08 15.27 -29.51
N LEU A 139 -17.07 15.52 -30.35
CA LEU A 139 -16.65 16.88 -30.71
C LEU A 139 -17.77 17.66 -31.40
N ASN A 140 -18.54 17.02 -32.29
CA ASN A 140 -19.70 17.67 -32.91
C ASN A 140 -20.80 18.01 -31.90
N CYS A 141 -21.04 17.15 -30.89
CA CYS A 141 -21.99 17.46 -29.82
C CYS A 141 -21.52 18.66 -28.98
N GLU A 142 -20.24 18.70 -28.61
CA GLU A 142 -19.64 19.82 -27.86
C GLU A 142 -19.70 21.13 -28.66
N ARG A 143 -19.32 21.06 -29.95
CA ARG A 143 -19.44 22.18 -30.90
C ARG A 143 -20.85 22.77 -30.90
N ASN A 144 -21.88 21.92 -31.05
CA ASN A 144 -23.28 22.36 -31.08
C ASN A 144 -23.74 23.00 -29.77
N GLN A 145 -23.23 22.54 -28.61
CA GLN A 145 -23.53 23.14 -27.31
C GLN A 145 -22.92 24.54 -27.20
N ILE A 146 -21.66 24.69 -27.58
CA ILE A 146 -20.96 25.97 -27.53
C ILE A 146 -21.57 26.97 -28.52
N GLU A 147 -21.98 26.52 -29.71
CA GLU A 147 -22.72 27.36 -30.67
C GLU A 147 -24.04 27.89 -30.09
N ALA A 148 -24.73 27.09 -29.26
CA ALA A 148 -25.95 27.51 -28.59
C ALA A 148 -25.71 28.55 -27.47
N ASP A 149 -24.52 28.54 -26.86
CA ASP A 149 -24.13 29.45 -25.77
C ASP A 149 -23.68 30.85 -26.26
N GLY A 150 -23.49 31.05 -27.58
CA GLY A 150 -23.30 32.35 -28.22
C GLY A 150 -21.85 32.76 -28.51
N GLU A 151 -21.67 33.96 -29.10
CA GLU A 151 -20.41 34.41 -29.74
C GLU A 151 -19.17 34.51 -28.83
N GLN A 152 -19.31 34.42 -27.50
CA GLN A 152 -18.18 34.60 -26.57
C GLN A 152 -17.13 33.47 -26.62
N TYR A 153 -17.44 32.36 -27.30
CA TYR A 153 -16.60 31.15 -27.35
C TYR A 153 -16.01 30.86 -28.73
N ARG A 154 -15.93 31.85 -29.62
CA ARG A 154 -15.45 31.67 -31.00
C ARG A 154 -14.09 30.95 -31.10
N SER A 155 -13.13 31.27 -30.24
CA SER A 155 -11.83 30.60 -30.22
C SER A 155 -11.92 29.12 -29.82
N HIS A 156 -12.91 28.76 -28.99
CA HIS A 156 -13.15 27.37 -28.62
C HIS A 156 -13.76 26.58 -29.78
N LEU A 157 -14.69 27.19 -30.53
CA LEU A 157 -15.25 26.60 -31.75
C LEU A 157 -14.17 26.35 -32.81
N GLU A 158 -13.28 27.33 -33.04
CA GLU A 158 -12.16 27.17 -33.98
C GLU A 158 -11.23 26.02 -33.57
N SER A 159 -11.01 25.80 -32.27
CA SER A 159 -10.24 24.67 -31.76
C SER A 159 -10.94 23.33 -32.03
N ILE A 160 -12.25 23.24 -31.77
CA ILE A 160 -13.02 22.02 -31.97
C ILE A 160 -13.11 21.67 -33.47
N ASP A 161 -13.33 22.66 -34.33
CA ASP A 161 -13.37 22.47 -35.78
C ASP A 161 -12.03 21.92 -36.31
N ALA A 162 -10.91 22.46 -35.81
CA ALA A 162 -9.58 21.96 -36.16
C ALA A 162 -9.34 20.51 -35.69
N ASP A 163 -9.83 20.14 -34.50
CA ASP A 163 -9.76 18.77 -34.02
C ASP A 163 -10.63 17.82 -34.84
N ILE A 164 -11.85 18.22 -35.20
CA ILE A 164 -12.73 17.44 -36.09
C ILE A 164 -12.02 17.18 -37.43
N GLU A 165 -11.51 18.23 -38.10
CA GLU A 165 -10.80 18.10 -39.37
C GLU A 165 -9.58 17.15 -39.25
N ARG A 166 -8.84 17.27 -38.15
CA ARG A 166 -7.70 16.40 -37.84
C ARG A 166 -8.12 14.93 -37.73
N TYR A 167 -9.22 14.63 -37.03
CA TYR A 167 -9.70 13.26 -36.86
C TYR A 167 -10.36 12.70 -38.13
N GLU A 168 -11.00 13.54 -38.95
CA GLU A 168 -11.57 13.13 -40.24
C GLU A 168 -10.50 12.71 -41.26
N CYS A 169 -9.30 13.28 -41.16
CA CYS A 169 -8.14 12.91 -41.97
C CYS A 169 -7.43 11.62 -41.50
N LYS A 170 -7.76 11.10 -40.31
CA LYS A 170 -7.18 9.84 -39.82
C LYS A 170 -7.84 8.63 -40.47
N SER A 171 -7.05 7.56 -40.62
CA SER A 171 -7.52 6.27 -41.13
C SER A 171 -6.82 5.15 -40.39
N ILE A 172 -7.59 4.16 -39.91
CA ILE A 172 -7.04 2.97 -39.27
C ILE A 172 -6.11 2.19 -40.21
N TYR A 173 -6.34 2.25 -41.52
CA TYR A 173 -5.49 1.59 -42.50
C TYR A 173 -4.10 2.23 -42.59
N ASN A 174 -4.02 3.56 -42.49
CA ASN A 174 -2.74 4.26 -42.44
C ASN A 174 -2.02 3.94 -41.13
N LEU A 175 -2.76 3.92 -40.00
CA LEU A 175 -2.19 3.53 -38.71
C LEU A 175 -1.63 2.10 -38.74
N LEU A 176 -2.35 1.13 -39.30
CA LEU A 176 -1.87 -0.25 -39.44
C LEU A 176 -0.63 -0.36 -40.34
N LEU A 177 -0.52 0.48 -41.37
CA LEU A 177 0.69 0.56 -42.19
C LEU A 177 1.87 1.15 -41.40
N ASP A 178 1.63 2.18 -40.60
CA ASP A 178 2.65 2.79 -39.74
C ASP A 178 3.15 1.81 -38.67
N ILE A 179 2.24 1.04 -38.08
CA ILE A 179 2.56 -0.04 -37.12
C ILE A 179 3.43 -1.10 -37.82
N GLU A 180 3.06 -1.55 -39.02
CA GLU A 180 3.86 -2.52 -39.80
C GLU A 180 5.29 -2.03 -40.03
N ASN A 181 5.43 -0.80 -40.54
CA ASN A 181 6.71 -0.22 -40.90
C ASN A 181 7.62 -0.07 -39.68
N ARG A 182 7.06 0.39 -38.55
CA ARG A 182 7.81 0.53 -37.30
C ARG A 182 8.20 -0.81 -36.72
N ALA A 183 7.29 -1.78 -36.67
CA ALA A 183 7.59 -3.11 -36.15
C ALA A 183 8.75 -3.78 -36.92
N LYS A 184 8.77 -3.64 -38.25
CA LYS A 184 9.86 -4.16 -39.10
C LYS A 184 11.21 -3.46 -38.93
N ALA A 185 11.19 -2.21 -38.47
CA ALA A 185 12.41 -1.43 -38.25
C ALA A 185 13.11 -1.78 -36.93
N LEU A 186 12.42 -2.47 -36.01
CA LEU A 186 12.98 -2.89 -34.73
C LEU A 186 13.95 -4.06 -34.90
N ASP A 187 15.10 -3.99 -34.22
CA ASP A 187 16.00 -5.14 -34.07
C ASP A 187 15.73 -5.83 -32.73
N MET A 188 15.08 -7.00 -32.78
CA MET A 188 14.56 -7.70 -31.59
C MET A 188 15.23 -9.06 -31.36
N LYS A 189 16.36 -9.38 -32.00
CA LYS A 189 16.89 -10.76 -32.07
C LYS A 189 17.19 -11.43 -30.74
N ASP A 190 17.46 -10.65 -29.69
CA ASP A 190 17.77 -11.16 -28.34
C ASP A 190 16.87 -10.53 -27.26
N HIS A 191 15.72 -9.97 -27.65
CA HIS A 191 14.80 -9.29 -26.73
C HIS A 191 13.65 -10.20 -26.29
N GLU A 192 13.20 -10.07 -25.03
CA GLU A 192 12.11 -10.89 -24.47
C GLU A 192 10.78 -10.74 -25.25
N LEU A 193 10.59 -9.59 -25.90
CA LEU A 193 9.42 -9.28 -26.73
C LEU A 193 9.59 -9.62 -28.22
N HIS A 194 10.59 -10.44 -28.60
CA HIS A 194 10.78 -10.88 -29.98
C HIS A 194 9.54 -11.55 -30.57
N ASP A 195 9.07 -12.65 -29.97
CA ASP A 195 7.95 -13.43 -30.49
C ASP A 195 6.63 -12.63 -30.57
N PRO A 196 6.27 -11.79 -29.57
CA PRO A 196 5.14 -10.87 -29.70
C PRO A 196 5.24 -9.91 -30.90
N ILE A 197 6.41 -9.34 -31.16
CA ILE A 197 6.61 -8.41 -32.27
C ILE A 197 6.59 -9.15 -33.61
N GLU A 198 7.16 -10.35 -33.70
CA GLU A 198 7.07 -11.18 -34.91
C GLU A 198 5.61 -11.54 -35.21
N TYR A 199 4.84 -11.94 -34.19
CA TYR A 199 3.41 -12.17 -34.32
C TYR A 199 2.66 -10.95 -34.87
N LEU A 200 2.95 -9.76 -34.34
CA LEU A 200 2.36 -8.50 -34.80
C LEU A 200 2.65 -8.27 -36.28
N ILE A 201 3.92 -8.40 -36.70
CA ILE A 201 4.36 -8.20 -38.09
C ILE A 201 3.60 -9.14 -39.02
N VAL A 202 3.65 -10.45 -38.75
CA VAL A 202 3.04 -11.47 -39.63
C VAL A 202 1.54 -11.23 -39.82
N ASN A 203 0.83 -10.89 -38.75
CA ASN A 203 -0.62 -10.68 -38.81
C ASN A 203 -0.99 -9.38 -39.53
N ILE A 204 -0.28 -8.28 -39.25
CA ILE A 204 -0.53 -7.00 -39.92
C ILE A 204 -0.16 -7.08 -41.40
N GLU A 205 0.97 -7.67 -41.77
CA GLU A 205 1.35 -7.85 -43.18
C GLU A 205 0.28 -8.63 -43.96
N LYS A 206 -0.21 -9.73 -43.37
CA LYS A 206 -1.26 -10.55 -43.96
C LYS A 206 -2.53 -9.72 -44.19
N PHE A 207 -2.95 -8.91 -43.21
CA PHE A 207 -4.08 -8.01 -43.36
C PHE A 207 -3.82 -6.92 -44.40
N ASN A 208 -2.63 -6.31 -44.39
CA ASN A 208 -2.26 -5.22 -45.29
C ASN A 208 -2.14 -5.66 -46.75
N SER A 209 -1.86 -6.95 -47.00
CA SER A 209 -1.87 -7.55 -48.34
C SER A 209 -3.27 -7.70 -48.96
N LEU A 210 -4.35 -7.61 -48.17
CA LEU A 210 -5.72 -7.74 -48.66
C LEU A 210 -6.11 -6.56 -49.58
N LYS A 211 -6.99 -6.81 -50.54
CA LYS A 211 -7.56 -5.76 -51.39
C LYS A 211 -8.63 -4.95 -50.64
N GLY A 212 -8.87 -3.70 -51.04
CA GLY A 212 -9.68 -2.73 -50.29
C GLY A 212 -11.05 -3.20 -49.79
N THR A 213 -11.85 -3.88 -50.62
CA THR A 213 -13.16 -4.41 -50.19
C THR A 213 -13.04 -5.51 -49.13
N GLN A 214 -11.98 -6.32 -49.21
CA GLN A 214 -11.73 -7.39 -48.25
C GLN A 214 -11.13 -6.87 -46.95
N LYS A 215 -10.28 -5.83 -47.00
CA LYS A 215 -9.82 -5.09 -45.81
C LYS A 215 -11.00 -4.55 -45.00
N ARG A 216 -11.93 -3.85 -45.65
CA ARG A 216 -13.14 -3.31 -45.00
C ARG A 216 -13.99 -4.37 -44.34
N LYS A 217 -14.21 -5.50 -45.03
CA LYS A 217 -15.04 -6.59 -44.50
C LYS A 217 -14.42 -7.26 -43.27
N ASN A 218 -13.09 -7.33 -43.20
CA ASN A 218 -12.37 -8.10 -42.19
C ASN A 218 -11.75 -7.21 -41.10
N LEU A 219 -11.94 -5.90 -41.15
CA LEU A 219 -11.28 -4.94 -40.26
C LEU A 219 -11.57 -5.25 -38.79
N ASP A 220 -12.86 -5.37 -38.47
CA ASP A 220 -13.33 -5.62 -37.11
C ASP A 220 -12.77 -6.92 -36.54
N GLU A 221 -12.95 -8.03 -37.26
CA GLU A 221 -12.44 -9.33 -36.86
C GLU A 221 -10.91 -9.32 -36.66
N PHE A 222 -10.18 -8.63 -37.54
CA PHE A 222 -8.73 -8.49 -37.45
C PHE A 222 -8.31 -7.71 -36.20
N CYS A 223 -8.89 -6.53 -35.97
CA CYS A 223 -8.56 -5.70 -34.81
C CYS A 223 -8.93 -6.42 -33.51
N SER A 224 -10.11 -7.02 -33.42
CA SER A 224 -10.48 -7.83 -32.25
C SER A 224 -9.55 -9.03 -32.04
N HIS A 225 -9.09 -9.67 -33.11
CA HIS A 225 -8.11 -10.74 -32.96
C HIS A 225 -6.76 -10.24 -32.43
N LEU A 226 -6.33 -9.05 -32.86
CA LEU A 226 -5.06 -8.47 -32.49
C LEU A 226 -5.03 -7.98 -31.04
N ILE A 227 -6.07 -7.29 -30.58
CA ILE A 227 -6.05 -6.56 -29.29
C ILE A 227 -7.12 -6.96 -28.27
N ASP A 228 -8.12 -7.78 -28.64
CA ASP A 228 -9.19 -8.18 -27.70
C ASP A 228 -9.15 -9.70 -27.37
N LYS A 229 -8.77 -10.54 -28.34
CA LYS A 229 -8.70 -12.00 -28.17
C LYS A 229 -7.32 -12.43 -27.66
N SER A 230 -7.31 -13.44 -26.79
CA SER A 230 -6.07 -14.03 -26.26
C SER A 230 -5.11 -14.43 -27.39
N ASN A 231 -3.93 -13.82 -27.36
CA ASN A 231 -2.81 -14.09 -28.24
C ASN A 231 -1.51 -13.60 -27.57
N ILE A 232 -0.35 -14.01 -28.11
CA ILE A 232 0.96 -13.70 -27.52
C ILE A 232 1.26 -12.19 -27.46
N PHE A 233 0.79 -11.43 -28.45
CA PHE A 233 0.98 -9.99 -28.50
C PHE A 233 0.05 -9.22 -27.54
N LEU A 234 -1.15 -9.74 -27.30
CA LEU A 234 -2.04 -9.14 -26.30
C LEU A 234 -1.42 -9.16 -24.89
N ASP A 235 -0.69 -10.22 -24.54
CA ASP A 235 -0.04 -10.29 -23.22
C ASP A 235 1.10 -9.29 -23.08
N SER A 236 1.87 -9.03 -24.14
CA SER A 236 2.86 -7.94 -24.12
C SER A 236 2.23 -6.55 -24.15
N LEU A 237 1.08 -6.38 -24.82
CA LEU A 237 0.30 -5.15 -24.79
C LEU A 237 -0.25 -4.85 -23.38
N LYS A 238 -0.62 -5.88 -22.61
CA LYS A 238 -1.00 -5.71 -21.19
C LYS A 238 0.18 -5.22 -20.36
N LEU A 239 1.38 -5.78 -20.55
CA LEU A 239 2.59 -5.29 -19.87
C LEU A 239 2.87 -3.82 -20.19
N PHE A 240 2.61 -3.40 -21.43
CA PHE A 240 2.74 -1.99 -21.82
C PHE A 240 1.71 -1.09 -21.14
N ASN A 241 0.44 -1.51 -21.07
CA ASN A 241 -0.58 -0.74 -20.34
C ASN A 241 -0.24 -0.65 -18.85
N ASP A 242 0.23 -1.74 -18.24
CA ASP A 242 0.74 -1.75 -16.86
C ASP A 242 1.91 -0.77 -16.68
N TYR A 243 2.79 -0.67 -17.68
CA TYR A 243 3.89 0.30 -17.67
C TYR A 243 3.38 1.73 -17.73
N GLU A 244 2.45 2.06 -18.64
CA GLU A 244 1.85 3.41 -18.70
C GLU A 244 1.14 3.77 -17.39
N ASP A 245 0.45 2.83 -16.76
CA ASP A 245 -0.23 3.03 -15.47
C ASP A 245 0.76 3.33 -14.35
N VAL A 246 1.78 2.48 -14.18
CA VAL A 246 2.79 2.66 -13.13
C VAL A 246 3.66 3.89 -13.38
N SER A 247 4.03 4.14 -14.64
CA SER A 247 4.77 5.34 -15.05
C SER A 247 4.01 6.61 -14.71
N ARG A 248 2.69 6.66 -15.00
CA ARG A 248 1.83 7.76 -14.57
C ARG A 248 1.78 7.88 -13.05
N MET A 249 1.69 6.78 -12.30
CA MET A 249 1.67 6.86 -10.83
C MET A 249 2.97 7.42 -10.22
N ILE A 250 4.11 7.15 -10.85
CA ILE A 250 5.43 7.60 -10.37
C ILE A 250 5.73 9.03 -10.82
N HIS A 251 5.39 9.38 -12.07
CA HIS A 251 5.78 10.64 -12.72
C HIS A 251 4.66 11.68 -12.85
N ASN A 252 3.40 11.39 -12.47
CA ASN A 252 2.40 12.47 -12.39
C ASN A 252 2.77 13.42 -11.25
N ASP A 253 3.28 14.59 -11.65
CA ASP A 253 3.52 15.75 -10.79
C ASP A 253 2.22 16.44 -10.32
N ASN A 254 1.05 16.01 -10.79
CA ASN A 254 -0.23 16.58 -10.40
C ASN A 254 -0.62 16.14 -8.98
N GLU A 255 -0.17 16.97 -8.03
CA GLU A 255 -0.58 17.11 -6.64
C GLU A 255 -0.70 15.83 -5.79
N LYS A 256 0.34 15.60 -4.98
CA LYS A 256 0.18 15.15 -3.58
C LYS A 256 -0.42 13.74 -3.38
N ALA A 257 -0.09 12.77 -4.22
CA ALA A 257 -0.17 11.37 -3.79
C ALA A 257 1.01 11.08 -2.84
N TYR A 258 0.93 11.62 -1.61
CA TYR A 258 1.81 11.25 -0.51
C TYR A 258 1.08 10.22 0.35
N GLU A 259 1.77 9.13 0.67
CA GLU A 259 1.32 8.29 1.77
C GLU A 259 1.74 8.99 3.06
N LYS A 260 0.75 9.39 3.87
CA LYS A 260 0.99 9.99 5.17
C LYS A 260 1.08 8.88 6.21
N PHE A 261 2.29 8.67 6.71
CA PHE A 261 2.55 7.78 7.83
C PHE A 261 2.38 8.59 9.12
N GLU A 262 1.21 8.45 9.75
CA GLU A 262 0.99 9.00 11.08
C GLU A 262 1.34 7.94 12.11
N PHE A 263 2.36 8.26 12.92
CA PHE A 263 2.65 7.48 14.10
C PHE A 263 1.94 8.12 15.29
N LYS A 264 1.00 7.40 15.91
CA LYS A 264 0.31 7.95 17.09
C LYS A 264 1.27 7.92 18.27
N VAL A 265 1.82 9.10 18.59
CA VAL A 265 2.67 9.28 19.77
C VAL A 265 1.90 8.85 21.01
N TRP A 266 2.53 7.99 21.81
CA TRP A 266 2.00 7.47 23.06
C TRP A 266 1.59 8.60 24.01
N GLN A 267 0.61 8.35 24.87
CA GLN A 267 0.41 9.25 26.01
C GLN A 267 1.61 9.08 26.95
N GLN A 268 2.12 10.19 27.50
CA GLN A 268 3.32 10.22 28.35
C GLN A 268 3.28 9.19 29.51
N GLN A 269 2.09 8.85 29.99
CA GLN A 269 1.88 7.87 31.07
C GLN A 269 2.21 6.42 30.67
N ASP A 270 1.99 6.07 29.40
CA ASP A 270 2.24 4.74 28.84
C ASP A 270 3.72 4.49 28.65
N LEU A 271 4.39 5.56 28.23
CA LEU A 271 5.81 5.68 27.99
C LEU A 271 6.59 5.54 29.31
N ILE A 272 6.16 6.25 30.36
CA ILE A 272 6.71 6.10 31.73
C ILE A 272 6.61 4.65 32.23
N LEU A 273 5.51 3.96 31.91
CA LEU A 273 5.30 2.58 32.35
C LEU A 273 6.27 1.60 31.69
N LEU A 274 6.62 1.81 30.41
CA LEU A 274 7.68 1.05 29.76
C LEU A 274 9.06 1.32 30.39
N GLY A 275 9.32 2.58 30.76
CA GLY A 275 10.56 2.98 31.43
C GLY A 275 10.83 2.27 32.77
N VAL A 276 9.77 1.78 33.44
CA VAL A 276 9.88 0.94 34.65
C VAL A 276 10.45 -0.45 34.35
N TYR A 277 10.21 -0.98 33.15
CA TYR A 277 10.66 -2.29 32.71
C TYR A 277 12.00 -2.23 31.97
N SER A 278 12.16 -1.24 31.09
CA SER A 278 13.38 -1.04 30.30
C SER A 278 13.48 0.41 29.86
N THR A 279 14.35 1.17 30.54
CA THR A 279 14.66 2.56 30.18
C THR A 279 15.32 2.66 28.80
N GLU A 280 16.10 1.66 28.40
CA GLU A 280 16.73 1.62 27.08
C GLU A 280 15.69 1.46 25.96
N ASP A 281 14.78 0.49 26.09
CA ASP A 281 13.74 0.26 25.08
C ASP A 281 12.75 1.44 25.02
N TYR A 282 12.49 2.06 26.17
CA TYR A 282 11.72 3.30 26.28
C TYR A 282 12.34 4.44 25.46
N LEU A 283 13.61 4.78 25.72
CA LEU A 283 14.28 5.89 25.03
C LEU A 283 14.39 5.65 23.52
N ALA A 284 14.67 4.41 23.11
CA ALA A 284 14.77 4.05 21.71
C ALA A 284 13.44 4.21 20.95
N LEU A 285 12.33 3.81 21.55
CA LEU A 285 11.01 4.02 20.96
C LEU A 285 10.63 5.50 20.99
N GLU A 286 10.84 6.21 22.11
CA GLU A 286 10.57 7.65 22.18
C GLU A 286 11.31 8.43 21.08
N GLU A 287 12.62 8.18 20.91
CA GLU A 287 13.43 8.79 19.86
C GLU A 287 12.91 8.48 18.45
N TYR A 288 12.59 7.20 18.19
CA TYR A 288 12.06 6.77 16.89
C TYR A 288 10.71 7.45 16.56
N TYR A 289 9.78 7.49 17.51
CA TYR A 289 8.45 8.06 17.30
C TYR A 289 8.49 9.60 17.20
N HIS A 290 9.40 10.26 17.92
CA HIS A 290 9.61 11.69 17.77
C HIS A 290 10.20 12.05 16.42
N LYS A 291 11.22 11.31 15.98
CA LYS A 291 11.86 11.50 14.66
C LYS A 291 10.86 11.30 13.52
N ASN A 292 9.95 10.33 13.66
CA ASN A 292 9.10 9.83 12.59
C ASN A 292 7.61 10.17 12.74
N ARG A 293 7.26 11.14 13.61
CA ARG A 293 5.88 11.44 14.01
C ARG A 293 4.90 11.62 12.84
N ILE A 294 5.30 12.38 11.83
CA ILE A 294 4.59 12.52 10.57
C ILE A 294 5.65 12.39 9.49
N ILE A 295 5.49 11.39 8.64
CA ILE A 295 6.32 11.24 7.45
C ILE A 295 5.39 11.24 6.26
N GLU A 296 5.68 12.16 5.34
CA GLU A 296 5.10 12.16 4.01
C GLU A 296 6.19 11.61 3.09
N ILE A 297 5.89 10.49 2.45
CA ILE A 297 6.72 9.93 1.40
C ILE A 297 5.92 10.04 0.11
N SER A 298 6.43 10.84 -0.82
CA SER A 298 5.86 10.88 -2.16
C SER A 298 6.17 9.59 -2.89
N ASN A 299 5.28 9.21 -3.81
CA ASN A 299 5.44 7.96 -4.57
C ASN A 299 6.78 7.84 -5.30
N TRP A 300 7.48 8.93 -5.63
CA TRP A 300 8.79 8.92 -6.31
C TRP A 300 10.02 8.81 -5.37
N GLU A 301 9.86 8.93 -4.05
CA GLU A 301 10.99 8.95 -3.10
C GLU A 301 11.42 7.53 -2.66
N ILE A 302 11.83 6.67 -3.60
CA ILE A 302 12.15 5.26 -3.33
C ILE A 302 13.22 5.07 -2.25
N GLU A 303 14.33 5.82 -2.29
CA GLU A 303 15.42 5.70 -1.32
C GLU A 303 14.95 5.99 0.11
N LYS A 304 14.03 6.97 0.24
CA LYS A 304 13.41 7.34 1.51
C LYS A 304 12.45 6.25 1.98
N ALA A 305 11.65 5.67 1.08
CA ALA A 305 10.76 4.56 1.38
C ALA A 305 11.55 3.33 1.86
N GLU A 306 12.61 2.95 1.16
CA GLU A 306 13.47 1.83 1.55
C GLU A 306 14.18 2.06 2.88
N LYS A 307 14.76 3.25 3.08
CA LYS A 307 15.41 3.61 4.33
C LYS A 307 14.42 3.52 5.49
N MET A 308 13.22 4.06 5.31
CA MET A 308 12.18 4.03 6.32
C MET A 308 11.70 2.61 6.61
N TYR A 309 11.55 1.78 5.57
CA TYR A 309 11.17 0.38 5.73
C TYR A 309 12.21 -0.39 6.55
N ARG A 310 13.51 -0.19 6.28
CA ARG A 310 14.59 -0.79 7.05
C ARG A 310 14.62 -0.31 8.50
N GLU A 311 14.45 1.00 8.73
CA GLU A 311 14.36 1.57 10.08
C GLU A 311 13.17 0.98 10.87
N MET A 312 11.99 0.89 10.23
CA MET A 312 10.78 0.26 10.81
C MET A 312 11.01 -1.22 11.15
N GLN A 313 11.57 -1.99 10.21
CA GLN A 313 11.82 -3.42 10.38
C GLN A 313 12.76 -3.68 11.55
N TYR A 314 13.83 -2.88 11.65
CA TYR A 314 14.79 -2.98 12.75
C TYR A 314 14.13 -2.75 14.11
N ILE A 315 13.32 -1.68 14.25
CA ILE A 315 12.62 -1.39 15.51
C ILE A 315 11.60 -2.49 15.85
N TYR A 316 10.86 -2.97 14.84
CA TYR A 316 9.88 -4.04 15.02
C TYR A 316 10.52 -5.33 15.55
N GLU A 317 11.54 -5.82 14.86
CA GLU A 317 12.17 -7.10 15.17
C GLU A 317 12.95 -7.06 16.49
N ILE A 318 13.74 -6.02 16.71
CA ILE A 318 14.67 -5.96 17.84
C ILE A 318 13.99 -5.52 19.13
N ARG A 319 12.97 -4.65 19.05
CA ARG A 319 12.36 -4.02 20.23
C ARG A 319 10.92 -4.48 20.44
N ILE A 320 10.03 -4.27 19.48
CA ILE A 320 8.59 -4.50 19.67
C ILE A 320 8.29 -5.98 19.98
N LEU A 321 8.83 -6.91 19.20
CA LEU A 321 8.64 -8.35 19.45
C LEU A 321 9.20 -8.78 20.81
N LYS A 322 10.40 -8.30 21.16
CA LYS A 322 11.05 -8.59 22.44
C LYS A 322 10.24 -8.10 23.64
N ILE A 323 9.74 -6.87 23.59
CA ILE A 323 8.91 -6.28 24.66
C ILE A 323 7.58 -7.03 24.76
N LYS A 324 6.93 -7.31 23.63
CA LYS A 324 5.68 -8.06 23.58
C LYS A 324 5.81 -9.43 24.25
N ASP A 325 6.86 -10.18 23.94
CA ASP A 325 7.12 -11.49 24.53
C ASP A 325 7.41 -11.42 26.03
N MET A 326 8.16 -10.41 26.46
CA MET A 326 8.43 -10.17 27.88
C MET A 326 7.13 -9.88 28.67
N LEU A 327 6.29 -8.99 28.14
CA LEU A 327 5.03 -8.61 28.76
C LEU A 327 4.04 -9.78 28.78
N LYS A 328 3.96 -10.55 27.69
CA LYS A 328 3.14 -11.77 27.62
C LYS A 328 3.53 -12.76 28.71
N LYS A 329 4.82 -13.09 28.85
CA LYS A 329 5.33 -13.96 29.92
C LYS A 329 5.00 -13.44 31.31
N THR A 330 5.03 -12.12 31.50
CA THR A 330 4.73 -11.47 32.78
C THR A 330 3.23 -11.55 33.10
N LEU A 331 2.38 -11.30 32.10
CA LEU A 331 0.94 -11.44 32.23
C LEU A 331 0.50 -12.88 32.47
N ASP A 332 1.08 -13.85 31.79
CA ASP A 332 0.78 -15.27 31.98
C ASP A 332 1.08 -15.72 33.41
N LYS A 333 2.22 -15.29 33.97
CA LYS A 333 2.56 -15.54 35.39
C LYS A 333 1.55 -14.91 36.34
N THR A 334 1.18 -13.65 36.10
CA THR A 334 0.23 -12.95 36.96
C THR A 334 -1.20 -13.53 36.81
N ASN A 335 -1.58 -13.96 35.62
CA ASN A 335 -2.86 -14.64 35.37
C ASN A 335 -2.91 -16.03 36.01
N TRP A 336 -1.81 -16.78 36.03
CA TRP A 336 -1.76 -18.03 36.77
C TRP A 336 -2.02 -17.84 38.27
N ILE A 337 -1.54 -16.73 38.85
CA ILE A 337 -1.70 -16.43 40.28
C ILE A 337 -3.10 -15.88 40.61
N PHE A 338 -3.71 -15.10 39.71
CA PHE A 338 -4.98 -14.38 39.97
C PHE A 338 -6.17 -14.79 39.07
N GLY A 339 -6.01 -15.75 38.17
CA GLY A 339 -7.02 -16.17 37.20
C GLY A 339 -7.83 -17.40 37.63
N ASN A 340 -7.46 -18.03 38.74
CA ASN A 340 -8.19 -19.13 39.39
C ASN A 340 -8.90 -18.68 40.70
N ILE A 341 -9.06 -17.37 40.88
CA ILE A 341 -9.94 -16.75 41.89
C ILE A 341 -11.08 -16.12 41.11
#